data_AF-A0AAE1UGV4-F1
#
_entry.id   AF-A0AAE1UGV4-F1
#
_cell.length_a   1.000
_cell.length_b   1.000
_cell.length_c   1.000
_cell.angle_alpha   90.00
_cell.angle_beta   90.00
_cell.angle_gamma   90.00
#
_symmetry.space_group_name_H-M   'P 1'
#
loop_
_entity.id
_entity.type
_entity.pdbx_description
1 polymer ?
#
loop_
_entity_poly.entity_id
_entity_poly.type
_entity_poly.pdbx_seq_one_letter_code
_entity_poly.pdbx_strand_id
1 'polypeptide(L)' 'MNEVEVNSITRQEVVLTVTKMKQKKAVGPDEIPVEAWKVLVLEGVGIEVLWKIIRQAIEEGKNIPDDWRLSINY' A
#
# COMPACT_ATOMS: atom_id res chain seq x y z
N MET A 1 16.71 -10.13 20.70
CA MET A 1 15.80 -9.44 19.76
C MET A 1 15.66 -10.36 18.57
N ASN A 2 14.50 -10.97 18.37
CA ASN A 2 14.26 -11.73 17.15
C ASN A 2 14.08 -10.69 16.04
N GLU A 3 15.03 -10.59 15.12
CA GLU A 3 14.81 -9.93 13.85
C GLU A 3 13.64 -10.66 13.19
N VAL A 4 12.48 -10.00 13.14
CA VAL A 4 11.38 -10.46 12.31
C VAL A 4 11.87 -10.27 10.90
N GLU A 5 12.25 -11.36 10.25
CA GLU A 5 12.61 -11.39 8.84
C GLU A 5 11.37 -10.90 8.06
N VAL A 6 11.36 -9.60 7.70
CA VAL A 6 10.29 -9.03 6.88
C VAL A 6 10.50 -9.58 5.49
N ASN A 7 9.78 -10.65 5.16
CA ASN A 7 9.73 -11.15 3.79
C ASN A 7 9.38 -9.98 2.86
N SER A 8 10.18 -9.79 1.81
CA SER A 8 9.97 -8.72 0.84
C SER A 8 8.56 -8.83 0.28
N ILE A 9 7.79 -7.74 0.33
CA ILE A 9 6.43 -7.73 -0.21
C ILE A 9 6.49 -8.02 -1.70
N THR A 10 5.64 -8.93 -2.15
CA THR A 10 5.51 -9.31 -3.56
C THR A 10 4.47 -8.44 -4.26
N ARG A 11 4.62 -8.31 -5.58
CA ARG A 11 3.61 -7.69 -6.45
C ARG A 11 2.23 -8.34 -6.31
N GLN A 12 2.21 -9.66 -6.16
CA GLN A 12 0.97 -10.43 -6.03
C GLN A 12 0.23 -10.08 -4.73
N GLU A 13 0.95 -9.88 -3.62
CA GLU A 13 0.35 -9.42 -2.36
C GLU A 13 -0.28 -8.04 -2.49
N VAL A 14 0.35 -7.12 -3.24
CA VAL A 14 -0.21 -5.80 -3.54
C VAL A 14 -1.53 -5.94 -4.30
N VAL A 15 -1.57 -6.74 -5.36
CA VAL A 15 -2.80 -6.97 -6.17
C VAL A 15 -3.91 -7.57 -5.32
N LEU A 16 -3.61 -8.62 -4.55
CA LEU A 16 -4.59 -9.28 -3.69
C LEU A 16 -5.15 -8.34 -2.63
N THR A 17 -4.32 -7.46 -2.08
CA THR A 17 -4.73 -6.50 -1.05
C THR A 17 -5.61 -5.40 -1.64
N VAL A 18 -5.21 -4.80 -2.76
CA VAL A 18 -6.02 -3.77 -3.45
C VAL A 18 -7.37 -4.34 -3.89
N THR A 19 -7.41 -5.58 -4.37
CA THR A 19 -8.66 -6.24 -4.76
C THR A 19 -9.63 -6.41 -3.58
N LYS A 20 -9.10 -6.63 -2.36
CA LYS A 20 -9.88 -6.79 -1.12
C LYS A 20 -10.38 -5.46 -0.53
N MET A 21 -9.93 -4.31 -1.01
CA MET A 21 -10.36 -3.00 -0.50
C MET A 21 -11.87 -2.80 -0.67
N LYS A 22 -12.52 -2.25 0.37
CA LYS A 22 -13.97 -1.96 0.36
C LYS A 22 -14.26 -0.81 -0.60
N GLN A 23 -15.26 -1.02 -1.44
CA GLN A 23 -15.80 -0.02 -2.38
C GLN A 23 -16.61 1.06 -1.67
N LYS A 24 -16.92 2.15 -2.38
CA LYS A 24 -17.76 3.26 -1.90
C LYS A 24 -17.27 3.91 -0.60
N LYS A 25 -15.95 3.92 -0.40
CA LYS A 25 -15.30 4.67 0.68
C LYS A 25 -15.11 6.12 0.24
N ALA A 26 -15.08 7.03 1.22
CA ALA A 26 -14.73 8.42 0.96
C ALA A 26 -13.35 8.46 0.30
N VAL A 27 -13.22 9.25 -0.77
CA VAL A 27 -11.95 9.44 -1.45
C VAL A 27 -10.98 10.21 -0.56
N GLY A 28 -9.69 9.92 -0.71
CA GLY A 28 -8.65 10.70 -0.07
C GLY A 28 -8.48 12.06 -0.74
N PRO A 29 -7.49 12.86 -0.27
CA PRO A 29 -7.11 14.13 -0.92
C PRO A 29 -6.67 13.99 -2.37
N ASP A 30 -6.37 12.76 -2.83
CA ASP A 30 -6.04 12.44 -4.22
C ASP A 30 -7.28 12.37 -5.12
N GLU A 31 -8.49 12.36 -4.54
CA GLU A 31 -9.77 12.17 -5.23
C GLU A 31 -9.86 10.86 -6.04
N ILE A 32 -8.97 9.89 -5.78
CA ILE A 32 -8.94 8.63 -6.51
C ILE A 32 -9.81 7.59 -5.79
N PRO A 33 -10.89 7.09 -6.43
CA PRO A 33 -11.72 6.05 -5.84
C PRO A 33 -10.98 4.71 -5.79
N VAL A 34 -11.33 3.87 -4.82
CA VAL A 34 -10.80 2.50 -4.68
C VAL A 34 -11.04 1.68 -5.96
N GLU A 35 -12.14 1.95 -6.65
CA GLU A 35 -12.51 1.33 -7.92
C GLU A 35 -11.46 1.62 -9.01
N ALA A 36 -10.92 2.84 -9.07
CA ALA A 36 -9.85 3.19 -10.01
C ALA A 36 -8.56 2.44 -9.65
N TRP A 37 -8.20 2.36 -8.36
CA TRP A 37 -7.05 1.57 -7.92
C TRP A 37 -7.15 0.10 -8.30
N LYS A 38 -8.34 -0.51 -8.17
CA LYS A 38 -8.58 -1.90 -8.61
C LYS A 38 -8.35 -2.09 -10.10
N VAL A 39 -8.80 -1.16 -10.94
CA VAL A 39 -8.54 -1.20 -12.39
C VAL A 39 -7.04 -1.05 -12.68
N LEU A 40 -6.40 -0.05 -12.07
CA LEU A 40 -4.98 0.26 -12.31
C LEU A 40 -4.03 -0.88 -11.93
N VAL A 41 -4.32 -1.63 -10.85
CA VAL A 41 -3.49 -2.78 -10.47
C VAL A 41 -3.75 -4.00 -11.36
N LEU A 42 -4.96 -4.17 -11.89
CA LEU A 42 -5.28 -5.25 -12.82
C LEU A 42 -4.67 -5.00 -14.22
N GLU A 43 -4.58 -3.74 -14.63
CA GLU A 43 -3.93 -3.32 -15.88
C GLU A 43 -2.39 -3.22 -15.75
N GLY A 44 -1.84 -3.50 -14.57
CA GLY A 44 -0.39 -3.55 -14.34
C GLY A 44 0.33 -2.20 -14.25
N VAL A 45 -0.36 -1.07 -14.44
CA VAL A 45 0.25 0.27 -14.35
C VAL A 45 0.36 0.72 -12.89
N GLY A 46 -0.66 0.46 -12.06
CA GLY A 46 -0.68 0.85 -10.64
C GLY A 46 0.19 -0.03 -9.74
N ILE A 47 0.50 -1.26 -10.18
CA ILE A 47 1.18 -2.25 -9.35
C ILE A 47 2.62 -1.86 -9.03
N GLU A 48 3.39 -1.37 -10.01
CA GLU A 48 4.80 -1.02 -9.81
C GLU A 48 4.95 0.19 -8.88
N VAL A 49 4.05 1.17 -9.01
CA VAL A 49 4.04 2.36 -8.16
C VAL A 49 3.74 1.96 -6.71
N LEU A 50 2.66 1.22 -6.48
CA LEU A 50 2.26 0.80 -5.14
C LEU A 50 3.31 -0.13 -4.52
N TRP A 51 3.79 -1.11 -5.27
CA TRP A 51 4.82 -2.04 -4.80
C TRP A 51 6.10 -1.31 -4.40
N LYS A 52 6.58 -0.37 -5.22
CA LYS A 52 7.79 0.41 -4.92
C LYS A 52 7.61 1.27 -3.68
N ILE A 53 6.48 1.99 -3.54
CA ILE A 53 6.23 2.85 -2.38
C ILE A 53 6.16 2.03 -1.09
N ILE A 54 5.39 0.94 -1.10
CA ILE A 54 5.22 0.06 0.07
C ILE A 54 6.56 -0.55 0.47
N ARG A 55 7.35 -1.01 -0.51
CA ARG A 55 8.68 -1.56 -0.28
C ARG A 55 9.64 -0.53 0.32
N GLN A 56 9.66 0.68 -0.23
CA GLN A 56 10.49 1.78 0.30
C GLN A 56 10.08 2.17 1.72
N ALA A 57 8.79 2.17 2.02
CA ALA A 57 8.30 2.44 3.36
C ALA A 57 8.77 1.35 4.34
N ILE A 58 8.51 0.07 4.04
CA ILE A 58 8.72 -1.03 4.99
C ILE A 58 10.18 -1.46 5.09
N GLU A 59 10.89 -1.62 3.97
CA GLU A 59 12.27 -2.14 3.97
C GLU A 59 13.29 -1.05 4.25
N GLU A 60 13.09 0.16 3.71
CA GLU A 60 14.07 1.24 3.82
C GLU A 60 13.76 2.19 4.98
N GLY A 61 12.55 2.13 5.56
CA GLY A 61 12.08 3.09 6.56
C GLY A 61 12.07 4.53 6.06
N LYS A 62 12.16 4.72 4.74
CA LYS A 62 12.25 6.01 4.07
C LYS A 62 10.87 6.51 3.69
N ASN A 63 10.70 7.84 3.72
CA ASN A 63 9.49 8.51 3.26
C ASN A 63 8.20 8.07 3.99
N ILE A 64 8.30 7.47 5.19
CA ILE A 64 7.15 7.31 6.09
C ILE A 64 6.94 8.64 6.81
N PRO A 65 5.80 9.33 6.61
CA PRO A 65 5.46 10.53 7.38
C PRO A 65 5.42 10.22 8.88
N ASP A 66 5.85 11.16 9.71
CA ASP A 66 5.85 10.98 11.17
C ASP A 66 4.45 10.67 11.70
N ASP A 67 3.41 11.28 11.14
CA ASP A 67 2.01 11.01 11.48
C ASP A 67 1.59 9.55 11.26
N TRP A 68 2.20 8.85 10.31
CA TRP A 68 1.93 7.43 10.07
C TRP A 68 2.66 6.53 11.08
N ARG A 69 3.86 6.95 11.52
CA ARG A 69 4.65 6.25 12.55
C ARG A 69 3.98 6.30 13.92
N LEU A 70 3.24 7.36 14.20
CA LEU A 70 2.56 7.61 15.47
C LEU A 70 1.15 7.01 15.56
N SER A 71 0.66 6.35 14.50
CA SER A 71 -0.65 5.69 14.51
C SER A 71 -0.62 4.37 15.29
N ILE A 72 -0.50 4.48 16.61
CA ILE A 72 -0.69 3.35 17.54
C ILE A 72 -2.19 3.33 17.90
N ASN A 73 -2.92 2.37 17.33
CA ASN A 73 -4.28 1.89 17.63
C ASN A 73 -5.16 2.73 18.59
N TYR A 74 -6.30 3.21 18.08
CA TYR A 74 -7.56 3.34 18.84
C TYR A 74 -8.51 2.21 18.47
#